data_AF-A0A2G2QUK5-F1
#
_entry.id   AF-A0A2G2QUK5-F1
#
_cell.length_a   1.000
_cell.length_b   1.000
_cell.length_c   1.000
_cell.angle_alpha   90.00
_cell.angle_beta   90.00
_cell.angle_gamma   90.00
#
_symmetry.space_group_name_H-M   'P 1'
#
loop_
_entity.id
_entity.type
_entity.pdbx_description
1 polymer ?
#
loop_
_entity_poly.entity_id
_entity_poly.type
_entity_poly.pdbx_seq_one_letter_code
_entity_poly.pdbx_strand_id
1 'polypeptide(L)' 'MLTPAAIIIGFLSIMYSKGTGSEVMSLIAAPMMGDMLNAVVLTLLVLPAAYFLWKQTGLRRQR' A
#
# COMPACT_ATOMS: atom_id res chain seq x y z
N MET A 1 -4.02 8.81 8.20
CA MET A 1 -2.90 8.23 7.41
C MET A 1 -2.38 9.31 6.47
N LEU A 2 -1.23 9.94 6.77
CA LEU A 2 -0.69 11.05 5.97
C LEU A 2 0.27 10.57 4.86
N THR A 3 1.09 9.57 5.16
CA THR A 3 2.13 9.06 4.25
C THR A 3 1.59 8.37 2.99
N PRO A 4 0.61 7.44 3.06
CA PRO A 4 0.10 6.77 1.86
C PRO A 4 -0.71 7.73 0.97
N ALA A 5 -1.45 8.64 1.60
CA ALA A 5 -2.24 9.65 0.89
C ALA A 5 -1.32 10.58 0.06
N ALA A 6 -0.21 11.05 0.65
CA ALA A 6 0.76 11.87 -0.06
C ALA A 6 1.36 11.15 -1.28
N ILE A 7 1.67 9.85 -1.16
CA ILE A 7 2.23 9.05 -2.25
C ILE A 7 1.22 8.87 -3.38
N ILE A 8 -0.04 8.52 -3.07
CA ILE A 8 -1.11 8.35 -4.07
C ILE A 8 -1.38 9.67 -4.81
N ILE A 9 -1.44 10.78 -4.09
CA ILE A 9 -1.64 12.11 -4.68
C ILE A 9 -0.45 12.49 -5.58
N GLY A 10 0.78 12.18 -5.16
CA GLY A 10 1.99 12.40 -5.96
C GLY A 10 1.98 11.62 -7.27
N PHE A 11 1.63 10.33 -7.22
CA PHE A 11 1.51 9.51 -8.43
C PHE A 11 0.37 9.93 -9.35
N LEU A 12 -0.76 10.39 -8.79
CA LEU A 12 -1.85 10.92 -9.59
C LEU A 12 -1.39 12.16 -10.38
N SER A 13 -0.63 13.05 -9.75
CA SER A 13 -0.02 14.20 -10.41
C SER A 13 0.93 13.79 -11.54
N ILE A 14 1.73 12.73 -11.35
CA ILE A 14 2.62 12.18 -12.39
C ILE A 14 1.83 11.69 -13.60
N MET A 15 0.70 11.01 -13.40
CA MET A 15 -0.13 10.53 -14.51
C MET A 15 -0.80 11.66 -15.32
N TYR A 16 -1.10 12.79 -14.68
CA TYR A 16 -1.65 13.98 -15.36
C TYR A 16 -0.58 14.85 -16.05
N SER A 17 0.70 14.60 -15.80
CA SER A 17 1.79 15.35 -16.41
C SER A 17 1.89 15.05 -17.91
N LYS A 18 1.80 16.08 -18.77
CA LYS A 18 1.94 15.97 -20.23
C LYS A 18 3.26 16.58 -20.68
N GLY A 19 4.15 15.74 -21.20
CA GLY A 19 5.47 16.14 -21.73
C GLY A 19 6.18 14.95 -22.39
N THR A 20 7.25 15.21 -23.14
CA THR A 20 8.11 14.16 -23.72
C THR A 20 8.66 13.26 -22.61
N GLY A 21 8.39 11.96 -22.66
CA GLY A 21 8.78 10.99 -21.62
C GLY A 21 7.71 10.69 -20.55
N SER A 22 6.57 11.40 -20.55
CA SER A 22 5.45 11.13 -19.65
C SER A 22 4.83 9.75 -19.83
N GLU A 23 4.80 9.22 -21.05
CA GLU A 23 4.33 7.86 -21.34
C GLU A 23 5.12 6.80 -20.56
N VAL A 24 6.44 6.94 -20.51
CA VAL A 24 7.31 5.99 -19.80
C VAL A 24 7.14 6.13 -18.29
N MET A 25 6.99 7.36 -17.80
CA MET A 25 6.87 7.66 -16.37
C MET A 25 5.51 7.24 -15.80
N SER A 26 4.43 7.40 -16.56
CA SER A 26 3.09 6.93 -16.20
C SER A 26 3.03 5.40 -16.12
N LEU A 27 3.76 4.70 -17.01
CA LEU A 27 3.84 3.24 -17.02
C LEU A 27 4.52 2.67 -15.76
N ILE A 28 5.51 3.37 -15.20
CA ILE A 28 6.18 2.98 -13.95
C ILE A 28 5.34 3.40 -12.74
N ALA A 29 4.68 4.55 -12.82
CA ALA A 29 3.81 5.07 -11.76
C ALA A 29 2.56 4.22 -11.52
N ALA A 30 1.94 3.69 -12.58
CA ALA A 30 0.73 2.88 -12.49
C ALA A 30 0.86 1.64 -11.58
N PRO A 31 1.86 0.75 -11.74
CA PRO A 31 2.05 -0.40 -10.85
C PRO A 31 2.46 0.04 -9.43
N MET A 32 3.24 1.11 -9.28
CA MET A 32 3.64 1.61 -7.95
C MET A 32 2.46 2.12 -7.14
N MET A 33 1.49 2.81 -7.76
CA MET A 33 0.25 3.24 -7.09
C MET A 33 -0.61 2.03 -6.68
N GLY A 34 -0.66 1.00 -7.52
CA GLY A 34 -1.40 -0.24 -7.23
C GLY A 34 -0.86 -1.00 -6.02
N ASP A 35 0.47 -1.15 -5.92
CA ASP A 35 1.11 -1.79 -4.78
C ASP A 35 0.81 -1.04 -3.47
N MET A 36 0.96 0.28 -3.46
CA MET A 36 0.71 1.12 -2.29
C MET A 36 -0.72 0.94 -1.74
N LEU A 37 -1.72 0.88 -2.62
CA LEU A 37 -3.11 0.63 -2.20
C LEU A 37 -3.25 -0.75 -1.56
N ASN A 38 -2.68 -1.78 -2.19
CA ASN A 38 -2.73 -3.14 -1.69
C ASN A 38 -2.02 -3.27 -0.34
N ALA A 39 -0.83 -2.68 -0.21
CA ALA A 39 -0.04 -2.67 1.02
C ALA A 39 -0.78 -1.98 2.17
N VAL A 40 -1.45 -0.85 1.93
CA VAL A 40 -2.26 -0.19 2.97
C VAL A 40 -3.38 -1.10 3.44
N VAL A 41 -4.12 -1.71 2.52
CA VAL A 41 -5.23 -2.63 2.87
C VAL A 41 -4.70 -3.84 3.64
N LEU A 42 -3.63 -4.48 3.16
CA LEU A 42 -3.02 -5.62 3.86
C LEU A 42 -2.51 -5.22 5.26
N THR A 43 -1.84 -4.08 5.37
CA THR A 43 -1.26 -3.64 6.65
C THR A 43 -2.36 -3.29 7.66
N LEU A 44 -3.45 -2.66 7.21
CA LEU A 44 -4.53 -2.26 8.11
C LEU A 44 -5.47 -3.41 8.49
N LEU A 45 -5.66 -4.39 7.61
CA LEU A 45 -6.63 -5.48 7.81
C LEU A 45 -5.96 -6.80 8.16
N VAL A 46 -4.96 -7.21 7.38
CA VAL A 46 -4.33 -8.53 7.49
C VAL A 46 -3.36 -8.57 8.65
N LEU A 47 -2.55 -7.53 8.85
CA LEU A 47 -1.58 -7.46 9.94
C LEU A 47 -2.22 -7.55 11.35
N PRO A 48 -3.30 -6.81 11.67
CA PRO A 48 -3.97 -6.99 12.97
C PRO A 48 -4.70 -8.33 13.10
N ALA A 49 -5.32 -8.84 12.02
CA ALA A 49 -5.96 -10.15 12.04
C ALA A 49 -4.94 -11.28 12.30
N ALA A 50 -3.80 -11.23 11.61
CA ALA A 50 -2.70 -12.16 11.80
C ALA A 50 -2.09 -12.04 13.20
N TYR A 51 -1.89 -10.81 13.70
CA TYR A 51 -1.40 -10.59 15.06
C TYR A 51 -2.35 -11.15 16.12
N PHE A 52 -3.66 -10.96 15.96
CA PHE A 52 -4.65 -11.48 16.90
C PHE A 52 -4.67 -13.02 16.92
N LEU A 53 -4.65 -13.66 15.74
CA LEU A 53 -4.58 -15.11 15.60
C LEU A 53 -3.30 -15.70 16.21
N TRP A 54 -2.15 -15.06 15.98
CA TRP A 54 -0.88 -15.50 16.54
C TRP A 54 -0.83 -15.33 18.06
N LYS A 55 -1.35 -14.21 18.57
CA LYS A 55 -1.48 -13.97 20.02
C LYS A 55 -2.40 -14.99 20.69
N GLN A 56 -3.52 -15.33 20.06
CA GLN A 56 -4.46 -16.31 20.58
C GLN A 56 -3.89 -17.74 20.58
N THR A 57 -3.08 -18.10 19.57
CA THR A 57 -2.36 -19.39 19.55
C THR A 57 -1.20 -19.45 20.54
N GLY A 58 -0.50 -18.34 20.81
CA GLY A 58 0.50 -18.25 21.86
C GLY A 58 -0.07 -18.46 23.27
N LEU A 59 -1.24 -17.89 23.57
CA LEU A 59 -1.94 -18.07 24.85
C LEU A 59 -2.48 -19.51 25.04
N ARG A 60 -2.92 -20.16 23.96
CA ARG A 60 -3.39 -21.55 23.99
C ARG A 60 -2.28 -22.59 24.21
N ARG A 61 -1.01 -22.20 24.03
CA ARG A 61 0.15 -23.09 24.14
C ARG A 61 0.82 -23.04 25.53
N GLN A 62 0.37 -22.16 26.42
CA GLN A 62 0.81 -22.06 27.82
C GLN A 62 -0.15 -22.70 28.83
N ARG A 63 -1.22 -23.37 28.38
CA ARG A 63 -2.17 -24.10 29.23
C ARG A 63 -2.17 -25.57 28.85
#